data_AF-R7VLY1-F1
#
_entry.id   AF-R7VLY1-F1
#
_cell.length_a   1.000
_cell.length_b   1.000
_cell.length_c   1.000
_cell.angle_alpha   90.00
_cell.angle_beta   90.00
_cell.angle_gamma   90.00
#
_symmetry.space_group_name_H-M   'P 1'
#
loop_
_entity.id
_entity.type
_entity.pdbx_description
1 polymer ?
#
loop_
_entity_poly.entity_id
_entity_poly.type
_entity_poly.pdbx_seq_one_letter_code
_entity_poly.pdbx_strand_id
1 'polypeptide(L)'
;DQTKQAVQLSTFQVSLNNSKPQCVLTNTVETLLSYRRLFNCFRFVIDSSQGSSTKPFLLIWLLEMDTQIYRMDISKLISLNYHHLNPSHCIKVLYQDCLRSDPDKKSITEAWERDLTIHSLALPNAICLKLLNVLIESTASLPASMRSVNGFYVGLLPLPQAL
;
A
#
# COMPACT_ATOMS: atom_id res chain seq x y z
N ASP A 1 -2.08 -10.17 -41.38
CA ASP A 1 -2.70 -10.63 -40.13
C ASP A 1 -2.04 -10.02 -38.92
N GLN A 2 -2.56 -8.88 -38.48
CA GLN A 2 -2.11 -8.20 -37.25
C GLN A 2 -3.06 -8.55 -36.11
N THR A 3 -2.46 -9.15 -35.09
CA THR A 3 -3.00 -9.56 -33.80
C THR A 3 -3.63 -8.38 -33.06
N LYS A 4 -4.96 -8.35 -32.98
CA LYS A 4 -5.69 -7.56 -31.98
C LYS A 4 -5.70 -8.33 -30.67
N GLN A 5 -4.74 -8.06 -29.80
CA GLN A 5 -4.78 -8.52 -28.42
C GLN A 5 -5.64 -7.52 -27.62
N ALA A 6 -6.85 -7.95 -27.26
CA ALA A 6 -7.75 -7.18 -26.43
C ALA A 6 -7.18 -7.07 -25.01
N VAL A 7 -6.89 -5.85 -24.58
CA VAL A 7 -6.52 -5.56 -23.19
C VAL A 7 -7.80 -5.68 -22.35
N GLN A 8 -7.91 -6.78 -21.60
CA GLN A 8 -9.00 -7.01 -20.66
C GLN A 8 -8.78 -6.12 -19.42
N LEU A 9 -9.41 -4.94 -19.42
CA LEU A 9 -9.42 -4.04 -18.28
C LEU A 9 -10.46 -4.54 -17.28
N SER A 10 -10.01 -5.20 -16.21
CA SER A 10 -10.84 -5.60 -15.09
C SER A 10 -11.12 -4.40 -14.18
N THR A 11 -12.35 -3.89 -14.25
CA THR A 11 -12.89 -2.91 -13.29
C THR A 11 -13.08 -3.58 -11.93
N PHE A 12 -12.53 -3.00 -10.85
CA PHE A 12 -12.90 -3.37 -9.48
C PHE A 12 -13.29 -2.14 -8.67
N GLN A 13 -14.47 -2.22 -8.06
CA GLN A 13 -14.97 -1.24 -7.11
C GLN A 13 -14.39 -1.54 -5.72
N VAL A 14 -13.71 -0.56 -5.12
CA VAL A 14 -13.43 -0.57 -3.69
C VAL A 14 -14.60 0.14 -3.01
N SER A 15 -15.48 -0.61 -2.38
CA SER A 15 -16.56 -0.05 -1.56
C SER A 15 -15.99 0.28 -0.18
N LEU A 16 -15.58 1.53 0.05
CA LEU A 16 -15.25 2.02 1.39
C LEU A 16 -16.53 2.45 2.11
N ASN A 17 -17.43 1.51 2.39
CA ASN A 17 -18.54 1.73 3.31
C ASN A 17 -18.12 1.32 4.72
N ASN A 18 -17.72 2.30 5.56
CA ASN A 18 -18.15 2.42 6.96
C ASN A 18 -17.43 3.58 7.68
N SER A 19 -18.23 4.49 8.22
CA SER A 19 -17.94 5.84 8.73
C SER A 19 -17.18 5.93 10.07
N LYS A 20 -16.37 4.93 10.44
CA LYS A 20 -15.52 4.95 11.67
C LYS A 20 -14.12 4.33 11.47
N PRO A 21 -13.96 3.21 10.72
CA PRO A 21 -12.64 2.64 10.44
C PRO A 21 -11.66 3.53 9.66
N GLN A 22 -12.13 4.57 8.96
CA GLN A 22 -11.29 5.40 8.07
C GLN A 22 -10.25 6.24 8.84
N CYS A 23 -10.61 6.76 10.03
CA CYS A 23 -9.77 7.67 10.81
C CYS A 23 -8.48 7.03 11.33
N VAL A 24 -8.51 5.78 11.78
CA VAL A 24 -7.32 5.17 12.42
C VAL A 24 -6.24 4.83 11.40
N LEU A 25 -6.61 4.39 10.19
CA LEU A 25 -5.64 4.16 9.11
C LEU A 25 -5.05 5.47 8.59
N THR A 26 -5.87 6.53 8.52
CA THR A 26 -5.43 7.91 8.26
C THR A 26 -4.33 8.34 9.24
N ASN A 27 -4.54 8.15 10.55
CA ASN A 27 -3.54 8.49 11.57
C ASN A 27 -2.23 7.71 11.38
N THR A 28 -2.30 6.43 10.99
CA THR A 28 -1.11 5.63 10.67
C THR A 28 -0.35 6.21 9.48
N VAL A 29 -1.06 6.54 8.40
CA VAL A 29 -0.44 7.17 7.22
C VAL A 29 0.19 8.51 7.61
N GLU A 30 -0.50 9.37 8.34
CA GLU A 30 0.03 10.65 8.83
C GLU A 30 1.26 10.49 9.71
N THR A 31 1.29 9.44 10.55
CA THR A 31 2.45 9.11 11.37
C THR A 31 3.66 8.77 10.50
N LEU A 32 3.50 7.85 9.53
CA LEU A 32 4.57 7.50 8.58
C LEU A 32 5.09 8.74 7.84
N LEU A 33 4.19 9.61 7.40
CA LEU A 33 4.56 10.86 6.73
C LEU A 33 5.30 11.84 7.65
N SER A 34 4.95 11.87 8.93
CA SER A 34 5.61 12.73 9.90
C SER A 34 7.01 12.25 10.20
N TYR A 35 7.24 10.94 10.35
CA TYR A 35 8.58 10.37 10.49
C TYR A 35 9.45 10.64 9.27
N ARG A 36 8.88 10.50 8.06
CA ARG A 36 9.58 10.88 6.82
C ARG A 36 10.01 12.34 6.84
N ARG A 37 9.11 13.26 7.18
CA ARG A 37 9.39 14.70 7.19
C ARG A 37 10.42 15.10 8.25
N LEU A 38 10.34 14.52 9.44
CA LEU A 38 11.17 14.90 10.58
C LEU A 38 12.54 14.21 10.57
N PHE A 39 12.62 12.97 10.11
CA PHE A 39 13.82 12.13 10.22
C PHE A 39 14.35 11.65 8.88
N ASN A 40 13.79 12.10 7.76
CA ASN A 40 14.11 11.59 6.42
C ASN A 40 13.99 10.05 6.34
N CYS A 41 13.06 9.49 7.11
CA CYS A 41 12.85 8.04 7.19
C CYS A 41 11.86 7.57 6.12
N PHE A 42 12.28 6.61 5.31
CA PHE A 42 11.44 6.03 4.25
C PHE A 42 11.13 4.56 4.47
N ARG A 43 11.84 3.90 5.38
CA ARG A 43 11.74 2.47 5.62
C ARG A 43 11.26 2.24 7.04
N PHE A 44 10.23 1.42 7.14
CA PHE A 44 9.55 1.13 8.39
C PHE A 44 9.42 -0.36 8.59
N VAL A 45 9.69 -0.79 9.82
CA VAL A 45 9.29 -2.10 10.34
C VAL A 45 7.99 -1.87 11.12
N ILE A 46 6.93 -2.57 10.75
CA ILE A 46 5.66 -2.52 11.46
C ILE A 46 5.58 -3.73 12.37
N ASP A 47 5.45 -3.48 13.66
CA ASP A 47 5.30 -4.51 14.68
C ASP A 47 3.87 -4.52 15.22
N SER A 48 3.36 -5.72 15.53
CA SER A 48 2.05 -5.85 16.17
C SER A 48 2.21 -5.80 17.68
N SER A 49 1.59 -4.84 18.34
CA SER A 49 1.65 -4.68 19.80
C SER A 49 0.91 -5.77 20.59
N GLN A 50 0.24 -6.70 19.90
CA GLN A 50 -0.54 -7.81 20.46
C GLN A 50 -0.11 -9.11 19.77
N GLY A 51 0.95 -9.73 20.31
CA GLY A 51 1.47 -11.02 19.86
C GLY A 51 2.89 -11.24 20.36
N SER A 52 3.21 -12.45 20.84
CA SER A 52 4.57 -12.82 21.28
C SER A 52 5.51 -13.12 20.10
N SER A 53 5.22 -12.60 18.90
CA SER A 53 6.01 -12.86 17.72
C SER A 53 7.30 -12.06 17.81
N THR A 54 8.43 -12.75 17.73
CA THR A 54 9.75 -12.12 17.57
C THR A 54 9.98 -11.58 16.16
N LYS A 55 9.05 -11.86 15.23
CA LYS A 55 9.15 -11.43 13.83
C LYS A 55 8.27 -10.21 13.58
N PRO A 56 8.72 -9.28 12.73
CA PRO A 56 7.94 -8.12 12.32
C PRO A 56 6.67 -8.55 11.58
N PHE A 57 5.67 -7.69 11.61
CA PHE A 57 4.39 -7.94 10.93
C PHE A 57 4.49 -7.59 9.43
N LEU A 58 5.09 -6.44 9.12
CA LEU A 58 5.15 -5.90 7.76
C LEU A 58 6.37 -4.98 7.61
N LEU A 59 7.06 -5.09 6.48
CA LEU A 59 8.08 -4.10 6.07
C LEU A 59 7.45 -3.13 5.08
N ILE A 60 7.73 -1.83 5.21
CA ILE A 60 7.22 -0.80 4.31
C ILE A 60 8.37 0.12 3.86
N TRP A 61 8.49 0.31 2.55
CA TRP A 61 9.31 1.36 1.94
C TRP A 61 8.40 2.39 1.26
N LEU A 62 8.43 3.64 1.72
CA LEU A 62 7.81 4.76 1.04
C LEU A 62 8.69 5.18 -0.16
N LEU A 63 8.13 5.19 -1.38
CA LEU A 63 8.86 5.58 -2.58
C LEU A 63 8.49 7.00 -3.03
N GLU A 64 7.23 7.20 -3.37
CA GLU A 64 6.76 8.39 -4.07
C GLU A 64 5.43 8.85 -3.48
N MET A 65 5.32 10.15 -3.21
CA MET A 65 4.22 10.75 -2.44
C MET A 65 3.19 11.46 -3.33
N ASP A 66 3.58 11.78 -4.56
CA ASP A 66 2.78 12.57 -5.50
C ASP A 66 2.07 11.68 -6.53
N THR A 67 1.94 10.38 -6.22
CA THR A 67 1.25 9.45 -7.11
C THR A 67 -0.24 9.78 -7.14
N GLN A 68 -0.71 10.17 -8.31
CA GLN A 68 -2.13 10.37 -8.59
C GLN A 68 -2.67 9.16 -9.35
N ILE A 69 -3.75 8.59 -8.84
CA ILE A 69 -4.47 7.50 -9.49
C ILE A 69 -5.78 8.04 -10.03
N TYR A 70 -5.98 7.86 -11.33
CA TYR A 70 -7.25 8.08 -11.99
C TYR A 70 -7.97 6.73 -12.09
N ARG A 71 -9.12 6.62 -11.43
CA ARG A 71 -9.99 5.45 -11.58
C ARG A 71 -11.13 5.79 -12.52
N MET A 72 -11.35 4.93 -13.49
CA MET A 72 -12.42 5.08 -14.46
C MET A 72 -13.27 3.81 -14.46
N ASP A 73 -14.57 3.97 -14.31
CA ASP A 73 -15.53 2.91 -14.54
C ASP A 73 -15.83 2.86 -16.04
N ILE A 74 -15.47 1.77 -16.71
CA ILE A 74 -15.67 1.59 -18.15
C ILE A 74 -17.15 1.70 -18.53
N SER A 75 -18.05 1.33 -17.61
CA SER A 75 -19.51 1.46 -17.79
C SER A 75 -19.93 2.92 -17.94
N LYS A 76 -19.20 3.85 -17.30
CA LYS A 76 -19.41 5.31 -17.37
C LYS A 76 -18.67 5.95 -18.55
N LEU A 77 -17.71 5.26 -19.16
CA LEU A 77 -17.00 5.70 -20.37
C LEU A 77 -17.94 5.89 -21.56
N ILE A 78 -18.97 5.04 -21.64
CA ILE A 78 -19.93 5.03 -22.75
C ILE A 78 -20.95 6.18 -22.63
N SER A 79 -21.12 6.77 -21.43
CA SER A 79 -22.23 7.66 -21.11
C SER A 79 -21.87 9.12 -20.79
N LEU A 80 -20.59 9.51 -20.61
CA LEU A 80 -20.25 10.89 -20.21
C LEU A 80 -19.00 11.49 -20.86
N ASN A 81 -19.09 12.79 -21.14
CA ASN A 81 -17.98 13.73 -21.35
C ASN A 81 -16.90 13.53 -20.27
N TYR A 82 -15.64 13.44 -20.69
CA TYR A 82 -14.42 13.15 -19.90
C TYR A 82 -14.14 14.07 -18.67
N HIS A 83 -15.03 15.00 -18.33
CA HIS A 83 -14.82 16.08 -17.38
C HIS A 83 -14.98 15.72 -15.89
N HIS A 84 -15.13 14.45 -15.52
CA HIS A 84 -15.39 14.04 -14.11
C HIS A 84 -14.37 13.05 -13.52
N LEU A 85 -13.14 13.00 -14.06
CA LEU A 85 -12.08 12.19 -13.47
C LEU A 85 -11.41 12.95 -12.31
N ASN A 86 -11.80 12.63 -11.07
CA ASN A 86 -11.14 13.16 -9.89
C ASN A 86 -9.92 12.30 -9.53
N PRO A 87 -8.71 12.90 -9.45
CA PRO A 87 -7.52 12.16 -9.03
C PRO A 87 -7.64 11.73 -7.57
N SER A 88 -7.24 10.50 -7.29
CA SER A 88 -7.00 10.03 -5.92
C SER A 88 -5.51 10.12 -5.62
N HIS A 89 -5.14 10.89 -4.60
CA HIS A 89 -3.76 10.99 -4.16
C HIS A 89 -3.40 9.77 -3.30
N CYS A 90 -2.22 9.20 -3.55
CA CYS A 90 -1.71 8.07 -2.78
C CYS A 90 -0.18 8.11 -2.72
N ILE A 91 0.36 7.36 -1.78
CA ILE A 91 1.78 7.09 -1.66
C ILE A 91 2.05 5.73 -2.27
N LYS A 92 2.97 5.66 -3.23
CA LYS A 92 3.49 4.39 -3.74
C LYS A 92 4.46 3.82 -2.71
N VAL A 93 4.24 2.56 -2.36
CA VAL A 93 5.06 1.86 -1.38
C VAL A 93 5.52 0.50 -1.89
N LEU A 94 6.68 0.06 -1.43
CA LEU A 94 7.07 -1.35 -1.47
C LEU A 94 6.77 -1.97 -0.12
N TYR A 95 6.23 -3.19 -0.11
CA TYR A 95 5.94 -3.86 1.14
C TYR A 95 6.20 -5.35 1.10
N GLN A 96 6.42 -5.91 2.28
CA GLN A 96 6.65 -7.34 2.47
C GLN A 96 5.81 -7.84 3.64
N ASP A 97 4.88 -8.77 3.36
CA ASP A 97 4.14 -9.51 4.37
C ASP A 97 5.08 -10.50 5.06
N CYS A 98 5.37 -10.28 6.34
CA CYS A 98 6.28 -11.11 7.12
C CYS A 98 5.55 -12.24 7.87
N LEU A 99 4.21 -12.25 7.88
CA LEU A 99 3.43 -13.33 8.47
C LEU A 99 3.48 -14.60 7.62
N ARG A 100 3.60 -14.43 6.30
CA ARG A 100 3.82 -15.54 5.38
C ARG A 100 5.30 -15.91 5.42
N SER A 101 5.58 -17.08 5.99
CA SER A 101 6.93 -17.65 5.99
C SER A 101 7.31 -18.04 4.57
N ASP A 102 7.98 -17.12 3.88
CA ASP A 102 8.59 -17.38 2.59
C ASP A 102 10.13 -17.41 2.77
N PRO A 103 10.77 -18.58 2.57
CA PRO A 103 12.21 -18.72 2.80
C PRO A 103 13.03 -17.75 1.93
N ASP A 104 12.55 -17.38 0.75
CA ASP A 104 13.25 -16.46 -0.16
C ASP A 104 13.22 -15.01 0.34
N LYS A 105 12.30 -14.69 1.25
CA LYS A 105 12.09 -13.34 1.80
C LYS A 105 12.58 -13.17 3.24
N LYS A 106 13.03 -14.26 3.86
CA LYS A 106 13.61 -14.25 5.21
C LYS A 106 14.88 -13.40 5.27
N SER A 107 15.77 -13.51 4.28
CA SER A 107 17.02 -12.74 4.21
C SER A 107 16.78 -11.22 4.14
N ILE A 108 15.75 -10.80 3.42
CA ILE A 108 15.33 -9.38 3.31
C ILE A 108 14.88 -8.85 4.66
N THR A 109 14.07 -9.63 5.38
CA THR A 109 13.55 -9.23 6.70
C THR A 109 14.68 -9.04 7.70
N GLU A 110 15.59 -10.01 7.78
CA GLU A 110 16.76 -9.92 8.65
C GLU A 110 17.71 -8.77 8.26
N ALA A 111 17.84 -8.45 6.96
CA ALA A 111 18.65 -7.32 6.52
C ALA A 111 18.07 -5.98 6.99
N TRP A 112 16.75 -5.85 6.98
CA TRP A 112 16.05 -4.65 7.44
C TRP A 112 16.11 -4.50 8.97
N GLU A 113 15.99 -5.58 9.73
CA GLU A 113 16.13 -5.54 11.19
C GLU A 113 17.51 -5.05 11.67
N ARG A 114 18.56 -5.25 10.85
CA ARG A 114 19.93 -4.81 11.16
C ARG A 114 20.24 -3.39 10.66
N ASP A 115 19.37 -2.79 9.86
CA ASP A 115 19.58 -1.46 9.28
C ASP A 115 19.12 -0.37 10.27
N LEU A 116 20.08 0.32 10.88
CA LEU A 116 19.85 1.36 11.89
C LEU A 116 19.13 2.61 11.35
N THR A 117 18.97 2.73 10.03
CA THR A 117 18.23 3.82 9.40
C THR A 117 16.72 3.54 9.30
N ILE A 118 16.30 2.32 9.69
CA ILE A 118 14.91 1.86 9.64
C ILE A 118 14.24 2.11 11.00
N HIS A 119 13.04 2.68 10.96
CA HIS A 119 12.26 2.95 12.17
C HIS A 119 11.22 1.84 12.40
N SER A 120 11.14 1.34 13.63
CA SER A 120 10.04 0.46 14.04
C SER A 120 8.82 1.29 14.49
N LEU A 121 7.63 0.86 14.07
CA LEU A 121 6.36 1.40 14.49
C LEU A 121 5.49 0.26 15.03
N ALA A 122 5.29 0.25 16.34
CA ALA A 122 4.36 -0.66 16.99
C ALA A 122 2.91 -0.16 16.79
N LEU A 123 2.08 -0.98 16.17
CA LEU A 123 0.67 -0.69 15.92
C LEU A 123 -0.21 -1.78 16.55
N PRO A 124 -1.47 -1.46 16.93
CA PRO A 124 -2.42 -2.48 17.33
C PRO A 124 -2.64 -3.48 16.18
N ASN A 125 -2.74 -4.78 16.49
CA ASN A 125 -2.86 -5.86 15.50
C ASN A 125 -3.97 -5.62 14.46
N ALA A 126 -5.12 -5.09 14.90
CA ALA A 126 -6.24 -4.75 14.02
C ALA A 126 -5.86 -3.72 12.95
N ILE A 127 -4.99 -2.77 13.29
CA ILE A 127 -4.49 -1.75 12.36
C ILE A 127 -3.45 -2.33 11.41
N CYS A 128 -2.55 -3.20 11.90
CA CYS A 128 -1.60 -3.92 11.06
C CYS A 128 -2.31 -4.74 9.97
N LEU A 129 -3.31 -5.52 10.35
CA LEU A 129 -4.13 -6.32 9.42
C LEU A 129 -4.83 -5.44 8.40
N LYS A 130 -5.40 -4.31 8.85
CA LYS A 130 -6.09 -3.40 7.96
C LYS A 130 -5.15 -2.73 6.96
N LEU A 131 -3.98 -2.30 7.42
CA LEU A 131 -2.92 -1.74 6.57
C LEU A 131 -2.48 -2.74 5.51
N LEU A 132 -2.20 -3.98 5.92
CA LEU A 132 -1.84 -5.07 5.00
C LEU A 132 -2.95 -5.33 3.98
N ASN A 133 -4.21 -5.35 4.41
CA ASN A 133 -5.34 -5.59 3.52
C ASN A 133 -5.47 -4.50 2.44
N VAL A 134 -5.35 -3.21 2.82
CA VAL A 134 -5.34 -2.09 1.86
C VAL A 134 -4.21 -2.26 0.83
N LEU A 135 -3.02 -2.66 1.28
CA LEU A 135 -1.88 -2.89 0.40
C LEU A 135 -2.11 -4.06 -0.56
N ILE A 136 -2.63 -5.18 -0.07
CA ILE A 136 -2.96 -6.35 -0.91
C ILE A 136 -4.00 -6.00 -1.96
N GLU A 137 -5.09 -5.35 -1.58
CA GLU A 137 -6.14 -4.91 -2.50
C GLU A 137 -5.58 -3.96 -3.57
N SER A 138 -4.76 -2.99 -3.15
CA SER A 138 -4.13 -2.06 -4.09
C SER A 138 -3.17 -2.78 -5.05
N THR A 139 -2.41 -3.76 -4.58
CA THR A 139 -1.51 -4.57 -5.40
C THR A 139 -2.28 -5.38 -6.44
N ALA A 140 -3.39 -5.99 -6.04
CA ALA A 140 -4.24 -6.75 -6.94
C ALA A 140 -4.80 -5.88 -8.08
N SER A 141 -5.03 -4.59 -7.82
CA SER A 141 -5.50 -3.62 -8.82
C SER A 141 -4.43 -3.24 -9.86
N LEU A 142 -3.15 -3.54 -9.61
CA LEU A 142 -2.07 -3.30 -10.56
C LEU A 142 -1.99 -4.42 -11.62
N PRO A 143 -1.52 -4.10 -12.84
CA PRO A 143 -1.14 -5.11 -13.83
C PRO A 143 -0.16 -6.12 -13.24
N ALA A 144 -0.27 -7.40 -13.60
CA ALA A 144 0.51 -8.48 -13.00
C ALA A 144 2.03 -8.22 -13.00
N SER A 145 2.54 -7.64 -14.09
CA SER A 145 3.96 -7.27 -14.24
C SER A 145 4.43 -6.16 -13.30
N MET A 146 3.52 -5.40 -12.71
CA MET A 146 3.81 -4.27 -11.82
C MET A 146 3.56 -4.58 -10.34
N ARG A 147 3.12 -5.80 -10.00
CA ARG A 147 2.74 -6.16 -8.63
C ARG A 147 3.93 -6.36 -7.70
N SER A 148 5.11 -6.59 -8.23
CA SER A 148 6.32 -6.82 -7.44
C SER A 148 7.57 -6.26 -8.11
N VAL A 149 8.57 -5.93 -7.29
CA VAL A 149 9.90 -5.54 -7.72
C VAL A 149 10.91 -5.95 -6.66
N ASN A 150 12.01 -6.60 -7.07
CA ASN A 150 13.12 -7.00 -6.20
C ASN A 150 12.68 -7.72 -4.91
N GLY A 151 11.71 -8.63 -5.01
CA GLY A 151 11.20 -9.41 -3.87
C GLY A 151 10.13 -8.72 -3.01
N PHE A 152 9.85 -7.44 -3.25
CA PHE A 152 8.77 -6.69 -2.58
C PHE A 152 7.51 -6.65 -3.44
N TYR A 153 6.36 -6.53 -2.79
CA TYR A 153 5.11 -6.17 -3.45
C TYR A 153 4.98 -4.65 -3.60
N VAL A 154 4.30 -4.20 -4.65
CA VAL A 154 4.02 -2.78 -4.91
C VAL A 154 2.60 -2.46 -4.48
N GLY A 155 2.46 -1.57 -3.49
CA GLY A 155 1.17 -1.12 -2.98
C GLY A 155 0.96 0.39 -3.09
N LEU A 156 -0.28 0.81 -2.89
CA LEU A 156 -0.70 2.21 -2.92
C LEU A 156 -1.43 2.54 -1.62
N LEU A 157 -0.89 3.46 -0.82
CA LEU A 157 -1.52 3.94 0.40
C LEU A 157 -2.31 5.22 0.11
N PRO A 158 -3.64 5.22 0.27
CA PRO A 158 -4.45 6.42 0.09
C PRO A 158 -3.97 7.55 1.02
N LEU A 159 -3.80 8.75 0.47
CA LEU A 159 -3.52 9.92 1.28
C LEU A 159 -4.83 10.41 1.93
N PRO A 160 -4.78 10.90 3.18
CA PRO A 160 -5.90 11.62 3.76
C PRO A 160 -6.19 12.82 2.84
N GLN A 161 -7.39 12.86 2.26
CA GLN A 161 -7.81 14.04 1.50
C GLN A 161 -7.94 15.20 2.49
N ALA A 162 -7.25 16.32 2.23
CA ALA A 162 -7.54 17.55 2.93
C ALA A 162 -9.01 17.90 2.66
N LEU A 163 -9.83 17.94 3.71
CA LEU A 163 -11.21 18.40 3.67
C LEU A 163 -11.28 19.86 3.23
#